data_AF-A0A7J5KXD8-F1
#
_entry.id   AF-A0A7J5KXD8-F1
#
_cell.length_a   1.000
_cell.length_b   1.000
_cell.length_c   1.000
_cell.angle_alpha   90.00
_cell.angle_beta   90.00
_cell.angle_gamma   90.00
#
_symmetry.space_group_name_H-M   'P 1'
#
loop_
_entity.id
_entity.type
_entity.pdbx_description
1 polymer ?
#
loop_
_entity_poly.entity_id
_entity_poly.type
_entity_poly.pdbx_seq_one_letter_code
_entity_poly.pdbx_strand_id
1 'polypeptide(L)'
;DEFSIAQWAVEYLTKELGIPYTYDEAGYIAIHIHSGRSGRNNNHRSIREVMIVSDIIHLVESELETDIHSEPFSLNYSRLVNHLRLLLQRTHAQQYAVLDTEIVEMVKRKYPESYKISKKIRVLLTKEYQLAITKEELGYLAIHIERLRSAIVQTNVNNHEEEKN
;
A
#
# COMPACT_ATOMS: atom_id res chain seq x y z
N ASP A 1 -27.39 5.66 0.52
CA ASP A 1 -27.62 6.64 -0.57
C ASP A 1 -26.41 6.79 -1.49
N GLU A 2 -25.18 6.79 -0.98
CA GLU A 2 -23.96 7.03 -1.74
C GLU A 2 -23.52 5.87 -2.62
N PHE A 3 -23.74 4.64 -2.19
CA PHE A 3 -23.46 3.46 -3.02
C PHE A 3 -24.32 3.42 -4.28
N SER A 4 -25.59 3.80 -4.19
CA SER A 4 -26.47 3.89 -5.34
C SER A 4 -26.09 5.03 -6.30
N ILE A 5 -25.60 6.17 -5.77
CA ILE A 5 -25.07 7.26 -6.59
C ILE A 5 -23.78 6.81 -7.30
N ALA A 6 -22.93 6.05 -6.61
CA ALA A 6 -21.72 5.50 -7.20
C ALA A 6 -22.03 4.47 -8.28
N GLN A 7 -22.98 3.56 -8.06
CA GLN A 7 -23.43 2.62 -9.09
C GLN A 7 -23.94 3.37 -10.33
N TRP A 8 -24.77 4.40 -10.15
CA TRP A 8 -25.23 5.24 -11.25
C TRP A 8 -24.06 5.92 -11.99
N ALA A 9 -23.09 6.47 -11.25
CA ALA A 9 -21.93 7.16 -11.83
C ALA A 9 -21.09 6.19 -12.67
N VAL A 10 -20.87 4.97 -12.20
CA VAL A 10 -20.10 3.98 -12.94
C VAL A 10 -20.88 3.46 -14.16
N GLU A 11 -22.19 3.23 -14.04
CA GLU A 11 -23.04 2.87 -15.19
C GLU A 11 -23.02 3.95 -16.27
N TYR A 12 -23.05 5.23 -15.87
CA TYR A 12 -22.94 6.36 -16.78
C TYR A 12 -21.57 6.39 -17.48
N LEU A 13 -20.48 6.29 -16.72
CA LEU A 13 -19.11 6.27 -17.27
C LEU A 13 -18.87 5.09 -18.21
N THR A 14 -19.44 3.93 -17.90
CA THR A 14 -19.35 2.72 -18.74
C THR A 14 -20.02 2.92 -20.08
N LYS A 15 -21.17 3.60 -20.12
CA LYS A 15 -21.85 3.96 -21.37
C LYS A 15 -21.08 4.98 -22.20
N GLU A 16 -20.51 5.99 -21.56
CA GLU A 16 -19.79 7.07 -22.25
C GLU A 16 -18.39 6.65 -22.73
N LEU A 17 -17.68 5.83 -21.96
CA LEU A 17 -16.28 5.47 -22.20
C LEU A 17 -16.11 4.06 -22.77
N GLY A 18 -17.14 3.20 -22.69
CA GLY A 18 -17.07 1.82 -23.16
C GLY A 18 -16.15 0.91 -22.34
N ILE A 19 -15.74 1.34 -21.14
CA ILE A 19 -14.83 0.59 -20.25
C ILE A 19 -15.68 -0.22 -19.27
N PRO A 20 -15.50 -1.56 -19.19
CA PRO A 20 -16.20 -2.38 -18.20
C PRO A 20 -15.71 -2.06 -16.80
N TYR A 21 -16.64 -2.07 -15.84
CA TYR A 21 -16.35 -1.73 -14.46
C TYR A 21 -16.58 -2.87 -13.49
N THR A 22 -15.98 -2.77 -12.30
CA THR A 22 -16.15 -3.74 -11.20
C THR A 22 -16.96 -3.16 -10.05
N TYR A 23 -17.52 -4.05 -9.23
CA TYR A 23 -18.27 -3.66 -8.04
C TYR A 23 -17.38 -2.92 -7.02
N ASP A 24 -16.07 -3.21 -7.04
CA ASP A 24 -15.08 -2.56 -6.20
C ASP A 24 -14.94 -1.07 -6.56
N GLU A 25 -14.97 -0.71 -7.84
CA GLU A 25 -14.93 0.68 -8.32
C GLU A 25 -16.16 1.48 -7.88
N ALA A 26 -17.35 0.87 -7.92
CA ALA A 26 -18.55 1.48 -7.35
C ALA A 26 -18.40 1.67 -5.83
N GLY A 27 -17.77 0.73 -5.13
CA GLY A 27 -17.37 0.89 -3.74
C GLY A 27 -16.45 2.11 -3.53
N TYR A 28 -15.39 2.24 -4.35
CA TYR A 28 -14.45 3.37 -4.28
C TYR A 28 -15.12 4.73 -4.53
N ILE A 29 -16.01 4.83 -5.50
CA ILE A 29 -16.74 6.08 -5.79
C ILE A 29 -17.71 6.40 -4.65
N ALA A 30 -18.41 5.40 -4.11
CA ALA A 30 -19.35 5.58 -2.99
C ALA A 30 -18.63 6.15 -1.76
N ILE A 31 -17.46 5.61 -1.48
CA ILE A 31 -16.57 6.03 -0.41
C ILE A 31 -16.10 7.47 -0.64
N HIS A 32 -15.72 7.85 -1.86
CA HIS A 32 -15.35 9.23 -2.21
C HIS A 32 -16.51 10.21 -2.03
N ILE A 33 -17.72 9.86 -2.48
CA ILE A 33 -18.92 10.70 -2.35
C ILE A 33 -19.30 10.87 -0.88
N HIS A 34 -19.32 9.78 -0.11
CA HIS A 34 -19.58 9.82 1.32
C HIS A 34 -18.55 10.71 2.05
N SER A 35 -17.29 10.65 1.60
CA SER A 35 -16.19 11.46 2.12
C SER A 35 -16.16 12.92 1.64
N GLY A 36 -16.94 13.29 0.62
CA GLY A 36 -17.12 14.68 0.22
C GLY A 36 -18.25 15.38 0.99
N ARG A 37 -19.21 14.59 1.50
CA ARG A 37 -20.46 15.10 2.12
C ARG A 37 -20.41 15.15 3.65
N SER A 38 -19.72 14.22 4.28
CA SER A 38 -19.73 14.07 5.74
C SER A 38 -18.69 14.97 6.40
N GLY A 39 -18.87 16.30 6.45
CA GLY A 39 -17.95 17.31 7.03
C GLY A 39 -17.54 17.15 8.52
N ARG A 40 -17.14 15.94 8.96
CA ARG A 40 -16.62 15.56 10.27
C ARG A 40 -15.21 15.00 10.06
N ASN A 41 -14.21 15.78 10.47
CA ASN A 41 -12.78 15.61 10.20
C ASN A 41 -12.11 14.26 10.51
N ASN A 42 -12.81 13.27 11.09
CA ASN A 42 -12.20 11.99 11.49
C ASN A 42 -12.46 10.84 10.49
N ASN A 43 -13.62 10.79 9.83
CA ASN A 43 -13.97 9.68 8.92
C ASN A 43 -13.31 9.82 7.53
N HIS A 44 -13.07 11.05 7.07
CA HIS A 44 -12.37 11.30 5.79
C HIS A 44 -10.90 10.89 5.82
N ARG A 45 -10.27 10.97 7.01
CA ARG A 45 -8.88 10.59 7.19
C ARG A 45 -8.73 9.08 7.18
N SER A 46 -9.58 8.34 7.90
CA SER A 46 -9.50 6.87 7.96
C SER A 46 -9.75 6.21 6.60
N ILE A 47 -10.69 6.73 5.83
CA ILE A 47 -10.97 6.24 4.47
C ILE A 47 -9.79 6.49 3.53
N ARG A 48 -9.25 7.71 3.51
CA ARG A 48 -8.08 8.05 2.69
C ARG A 48 -6.88 7.20 3.05
N GLU A 49 -6.65 6.96 4.35
CA GLU A 49 -5.59 6.09 4.83
C GLU A 49 -5.77 4.64 4.34
N VAL A 50 -7.00 4.12 4.35
CA VAL A 50 -7.29 2.78 3.79
C VAL A 50 -6.96 2.70 2.30
N MET A 51 -7.32 3.72 1.51
CA MET A 51 -7.01 3.75 0.07
C MET A 51 -5.51 3.83 -0.19
N ILE A 52 -4.79 4.71 0.51
CA ILE A 52 -3.33 4.81 0.38
C ILE A 52 -2.65 3.48 0.73
N VAL A 53 -3.07 2.85 1.82
CA VAL A 53 -2.54 1.53 2.21
C VAL A 53 -2.83 0.50 1.12
N SER A 54 -4.07 0.45 0.61
CA SER A 54 -4.47 -0.45 -0.47
C SER A 54 -3.58 -0.28 -1.70
N ASP A 55 -3.40 0.93 -2.20
CA ASP A 55 -2.58 1.20 -3.40
C ASP A 55 -1.11 0.82 -3.19
N ILE A 56 -0.58 1.06 -2.00
CA ILE A 56 0.79 0.65 -1.66
C ILE A 56 0.92 -0.87 -1.64
N ILE A 57 -0.07 -1.57 -1.09
CA ILE A 57 -0.08 -3.04 -1.08
C ILE A 57 -0.12 -3.57 -2.52
N HIS A 58 -1.01 -3.07 -3.37
CA HIS A 58 -1.07 -3.47 -4.78
C HIS A 58 0.25 -3.21 -5.52
N LEU A 59 0.89 -2.06 -5.26
CA LEU A 59 2.22 -1.78 -5.82
C LEU A 59 3.25 -2.79 -5.34
N VAL A 60 3.26 -3.16 -4.06
CA VAL A 60 4.19 -4.16 -3.52
C VAL A 60 3.95 -5.54 -4.14
N GLU A 61 2.70 -5.97 -4.27
CA GLU A 61 2.33 -7.23 -4.93
C GLU A 61 2.78 -7.26 -6.38
N SER A 62 2.53 -6.17 -7.12
CA SER A 62 2.97 -6.05 -8.51
C SER A 62 4.49 -6.09 -8.66
N GLU A 63 5.24 -5.51 -7.72
CA GLU A 63 6.71 -5.50 -7.76
C GLU A 63 7.33 -6.83 -7.31
N LEU A 64 6.61 -7.62 -6.51
CA LEU A 64 7.05 -8.92 -6.02
C LEU A 64 6.44 -10.09 -6.81
N GLU A 65 5.54 -9.82 -7.75
CA GLU A 65 4.83 -10.80 -8.59
C GLU A 65 4.18 -11.91 -7.75
N THR A 66 3.63 -11.58 -6.59
CA THR A 66 3.09 -12.54 -5.62
C THR A 66 1.89 -11.97 -4.89
N ASP A 67 0.85 -12.78 -4.68
CA ASP A 67 -0.26 -12.49 -3.78
C ASP A 67 0.21 -12.62 -2.32
N ILE A 68 0.23 -11.50 -1.62
CA ILE A 68 0.77 -11.43 -0.25
C ILE A 68 -0.30 -11.60 0.83
N HIS A 69 -1.56 -11.84 0.43
CA HIS A 69 -2.70 -12.09 1.31
C HIS A 69 -2.78 -13.55 1.77
N SER A 70 -1.98 -14.44 1.19
CA SER A 70 -1.97 -15.86 1.57
C SER A 70 -1.47 -16.09 3.01
N GLU A 71 -1.98 -17.14 3.66
CA GLU A 71 -1.67 -17.50 5.06
C GLU A 71 -0.17 -17.52 5.41
N PRO A 72 0.74 -18.03 4.54
CA PRO A 72 2.18 -18.02 4.81
C PRO A 72 2.77 -16.61 5.03
N PHE A 73 2.14 -15.57 4.47
CA PHE A 73 2.63 -14.20 4.51
C PHE A 73 1.86 -13.29 5.47
N SER A 74 0.76 -13.77 6.06
CA SER A 74 -0.16 -13.03 6.94
C SER A 74 0.53 -12.15 7.99
N LEU A 75 1.57 -12.66 8.68
CA LEU A 75 2.31 -11.91 9.68
C LEU A 75 3.15 -10.76 9.09
N ASN A 76 3.81 -11.00 7.94
CA ASN A 76 4.59 -9.99 7.26
C ASN A 76 3.69 -8.91 6.65
N TYR A 77 2.58 -9.33 6.06
CA TYR A 77 1.51 -8.45 5.57
C TYR A 77 0.98 -7.54 6.69
N SER A 78 0.56 -8.12 7.82
CA SER A 78 0.04 -7.37 8.97
C SER A 78 1.07 -6.34 9.50
N ARG A 79 2.35 -6.72 9.57
CA ARG A 79 3.43 -5.80 9.97
C ARG A 79 3.63 -4.66 8.99
N LEU A 80 3.57 -4.93 7.69
CA LEU A 80 3.67 -3.91 6.64
C LEU A 80 2.49 -2.93 6.72
N VAL A 81 1.25 -3.45 6.77
CA VAL A 81 0.03 -2.65 6.89
C VAL A 81 0.07 -1.77 8.15
N ASN A 82 0.48 -2.32 9.30
CA ASN A 82 0.59 -1.55 10.53
C ASN A 82 1.65 -0.45 10.42
N HIS A 83 2.80 -0.75 9.82
CA HIS A 83 3.84 0.26 9.58
C HIS A 83 3.33 1.40 8.70
N LEU A 84 2.61 1.09 7.61
CA LEU A 84 2.02 2.09 6.73
C LEU A 84 1.00 2.98 7.47
N ARG A 85 0.12 2.39 8.27
CA ARG A 85 -0.83 3.14 9.10
C ARG A 85 -0.12 4.12 10.03
N LEU A 86 0.91 3.67 10.73
CA LEU A 86 1.69 4.52 11.64
C LEU A 86 2.48 5.60 10.87
N LEU A 87 3.01 5.28 9.69
CA LEU A 87 3.69 6.24 8.81
C LEU A 87 2.73 7.36 8.36
N LEU A 88 1.51 7.02 7.96
CA LEU A 88 0.52 8.02 7.57
C LEU A 88 0.11 8.92 8.74
N GLN A 89 -0.13 8.34 9.91
CA GLN A 89 -0.41 9.10 11.14
C GLN A 89 0.72 10.09 11.46
N ARG A 90 1.97 9.63 11.41
CA ARG A 90 3.17 10.45 11.62
C ARG A 90 3.32 11.56 10.58
N THR A 91 3.09 11.24 9.31
CA THR A 91 3.17 12.20 8.20
C THR A 91 2.14 13.31 8.36
N HIS A 92 0.91 12.96 8.75
CA HIS A 92 -0.15 13.95 9.04
C HIS A 92 0.14 14.82 10.27
N ALA A 93 0.83 14.27 11.27
CA ALA A 93 1.26 15.01 12.46
C ALA A 93 2.56 15.81 12.25
N GLN A 94 3.18 15.73 11.06
CA GLN A 94 4.53 16.25 10.77
C GLN A 94 5.60 15.74 11.76
N GLN A 95 5.39 14.53 12.30
CA GLN A 95 6.28 13.86 13.24
C GLN A 95 7.04 12.77 12.50
N TYR A 96 8.18 13.10 11.93
CA TYR A 96 8.94 12.15 11.12
C TYR A 96 9.71 11.13 11.97
N ALA A 97 9.85 9.90 11.46
CA ALA A 97 10.71 8.93 12.10
C ALA A 97 12.17 9.41 12.12
N VAL A 98 12.83 9.14 13.23
CA VAL A 98 14.28 9.30 13.37
C VAL A 98 14.89 7.92 13.17
N LEU A 99 15.60 7.75 12.06
CA LEU A 99 16.46 6.60 11.82
C LEU A 99 17.87 7.11 11.57
N ASP A 100 18.86 6.39 12.10
CA ASP A 100 20.26 6.73 11.85
C ASP A 100 20.56 6.67 10.34
N THR A 101 21.23 7.69 9.82
CA THR A 101 21.63 7.77 8.41
C THR A 101 22.52 6.57 8.04
N GLU A 102 23.35 6.08 8.96
CA GLU A 102 24.16 4.88 8.73
C GLU A 102 23.31 3.63 8.52
N ILE A 103 22.19 3.51 9.25
CA ILE A 103 21.26 2.40 9.09
C ILE A 103 20.55 2.50 7.73
N VAL A 104 20.14 3.71 7.31
CA VAL A 104 19.51 3.91 6.00
C VAL A 104 20.46 3.49 4.87
N GLU A 105 21.74 3.92 4.91
CA GLU A 105 22.71 3.53 3.89
C GLU A 105 23.04 2.03 3.96
N MET A 106 23.10 1.43 5.15
CA MET A 106 23.24 -0.02 5.29
C MET A 106 22.08 -0.76 4.63
N VAL A 107 20.83 -0.36 4.89
CA VAL A 107 19.62 -0.95 4.29
C VAL A 107 19.66 -0.84 2.77
N LYS A 108 20.00 0.34 2.25
CA LYS A 108 20.11 0.58 0.80
C LYS A 108 21.16 -0.30 0.13
N ARG A 109 22.30 -0.55 0.79
CA ARG A 109 23.34 -1.45 0.27
C ARG A 109 22.95 -2.93 0.38
N LYS A 110 22.35 -3.33 1.51
CA LYS A 110 22.06 -4.74 1.81
C LYS A 110 20.81 -5.24 1.10
N TYR A 111 19.81 -4.38 0.93
CA TYR A 111 18.49 -4.70 0.38
C TYR A 111 18.13 -3.76 -0.79
N PRO A 112 18.93 -3.75 -1.87
CA PRO A 112 18.78 -2.78 -2.95
C PRO A 112 17.42 -2.88 -3.68
N GLU A 113 16.89 -4.10 -3.86
CA GLU A 113 15.58 -4.32 -4.49
C GLU A 113 14.44 -3.81 -3.62
N SER A 114 14.42 -4.17 -2.33
CA SER A 114 13.40 -3.68 -1.39
C SER A 114 13.46 -2.16 -1.21
N TYR A 115 14.66 -1.57 -1.26
CA TYR A 115 14.83 -0.11 -1.27
C TYR A 115 14.37 0.55 -2.58
N LYS A 116 14.45 -0.15 -3.71
CA LYS A 116 13.89 0.33 -4.99
C LYS A 116 12.37 0.38 -4.94
N ILE A 117 11.72 -0.64 -4.37
CA ILE A 117 10.26 -0.66 -4.16
C ILE A 117 9.84 0.47 -3.21
N SER A 118 10.56 0.68 -2.10
CA SER A 118 10.23 1.80 -1.19
C SER A 118 10.32 3.17 -1.87
N LYS A 119 11.29 3.37 -2.77
CA LYS A 119 11.35 4.60 -3.60
C LYS A 119 10.14 4.74 -4.53
N LYS A 120 9.64 3.66 -5.12
CA LYS A 120 8.42 3.69 -5.95
C LYS A 120 7.20 4.07 -5.11
N ILE A 121 7.07 3.52 -3.90
CA ILE A 121 6.03 3.92 -2.94
C ILE A 121 6.10 5.42 -2.64
N ARG A 122 7.29 5.99 -2.41
CA ARG A 122 7.43 7.44 -2.22
C ARG A 122 6.95 8.23 -3.43
N VAL A 123 7.26 7.78 -4.64
CA VAL A 123 6.79 8.45 -5.86
C VAL A 123 5.26 8.42 -5.94
N LEU A 124 4.64 7.27 -5.65
CA LEU A 124 3.19 7.14 -5.58
C LEU A 124 2.58 8.08 -4.53
N LEU A 125 3.10 8.07 -3.30
CA LEU A 125 2.65 8.96 -2.22
C LEU A 125 2.76 10.44 -2.59
N THR A 126 3.85 10.84 -3.23
CA THR A 126 4.07 12.24 -3.61
C THR A 126 3.19 12.66 -4.78
N LYS A 127 3.02 11.82 -5.80
CA LYS A 127 2.26 12.18 -7.01
C LYS A 127 0.75 12.14 -6.79
N GLU A 128 0.25 11.01 -6.26
CA GLU A 128 -1.19 10.77 -6.16
C GLU A 128 -1.80 11.41 -4.91
N TYR A 129 -1.03 11.46 -3.82
CA TYR A 129 -1.54 11.85 -2.50
C TYR A 129 -0.93 13.13 -1.93
N GLN A 130 0.05 13.73 -2.63
CA GLN A 130 0.79 14.92 -2.18
C GLN A 130 1.41 14.73 -0.78
N LEU A 131 1.78 13.49 -0.44
CA LEU A 131 2.44 13.14 0.81
C LEU A 131 3.95 12.98 0.59
N ALA A 132 4.71 13.76 1.34
CA ALA A 132 6.16 13.66 1.40
C ALA A 132 6.58 12.79 2.58
N ILE A 133 7.42 11.78 2.32
CA ILE A 133 8.03 10.94 3.35
C ILE A 133 9.55 11.08 3.31
N THR A 134 10.18 10.93 4.47
CA THR A 134 11.62 11.15 4.64
C THR A 134 12.46 9.96 4.17
N LYS A 135 13.78 10.11 4.17
CA LYS A 135 14.70 9.02 3.80
C LYS A 135 14.71 7.91 4.85
N GLU A 136 14.45 8.26 6.10
CA GLU A 136 14.35 7.36 7.25
C GLU A 136 13.14 6.43 7.08
N GLU A 137 11.98 6.99 6.73
CA GLU A 137 10.76 6.20 6.43
C GLU A 137 10.96 5.28 5.21
N LEU A 138 11.71 5.72 4.19
CA LEU A 138 12.11 4.83 3.08
C LEU A 138 12.95 3.64 3.54
N GLY A 139 13.85 3.84 4.50
CA GLY A 139 14.65 2.79 5.10
C GLY A 139 13.80 1.78 5.86
N TYR A 140 12.87 2.26 6.69
CA TYR A 140 11.93 1.38 7.40
C TYR A 140 11.03 0.60 6.45
N LEU A 141 10.44 1.27 5.45
CA LEU A 141 9.64 0.61 4.42
C LEU A 141 10.42 -0.50 3.72
N ALA A 142 11.68 -0.23 3.35
CA ALA A 142 12.53 -1.23 2.72
C ALA A 142 12.78 -2.46 3.61
N ILE A 143 12.89 -2.28 4.94
CA ILE A 143 13.02 -3.41 5.87
C ILE A 143 11.74 -4.25 5.91
N HIS A 144 10.56 -3.61 5.92
CA HIS A 144 9.28 -4.34 5.93
C HIS A 144 9.06 -5.10 4.61
N ILE A 145 9.38 -4.48 3.48
CA ILE A 145 9.34 -5.12 2.16
C ILE A 145 10.33 -6.28 2.08
N GLU A 146 11.56 -6.09 2.59
CA GLU A 146 12.57 -7.15 2.56
C GLU A 146 12.15 -8.39 3.37
N ARG A 147 11.50 -8.19 4.52
CA ARG A 147 10.99 -9.31 5.32
C ARG A 147 9.95 -10.12 4.56
N LEU A 148 9.03 -9.43 3.88
CA LEU A 148 8.02 -10.06 3.04
C LEU A 148 8.67 -10.81 1.86
N ARG A 149 9.56 -10.14 1.12
CA ARG A 149 10.30 -10.72 0.01
C ARG A 149 11.12 -11.94 0.42
N SER A 150 11.81 -11.87 1.56
CA SER A 150 12.58 -13.00 2.11
C SER A 150 11.68 -14.19 2.45
N ALA A 151 10.48 -13.95 3.00
CA ALA A 151 9.51 -15.02 3.26
C ALA A 151 9.02 -15.68 1.97
N ILE A 152 8.72 -14.88 0.93
CA ILE A 152 8.32 -15.40 -0.39
C ILE A 152 9.41 -16.32 -0.98
N VAL A 153 10.67 -15.88 -0.94
CA VAL A 153 11.80 -16.68 -1.45
C VAL A 153 11.92 -18.01 -0.67
N GLN A 154 11.75 -18.00 0.65
CA GLN A 154 11.81 -19.21 1.47
C GLN A 154 10.67 -20.18 1.16
N THR A 155 9.44 -19.68 0.98
CA THR A 155 8.28 -20.51 0.61
C THR A 155 8.49 -21.17 -0.76
N ASN A 156 9.01 -20.43 -1.74
CA ASN A 156 9.28 -21.00 -3.07
C ASN A 156 10.36 -22.09 -3.05
N VAL A 157 11.38 -21.95 -2.20
CA VAL A 157 12.42 -22.99 -2.03
C VAL A 157 11.82 -24.27 -1.42
N ASN A 158 11.02 -24.15 -0.37
CA ASN A 158 10.42 -25.31 0.31
C ASN A 158 9.50 -26.11 -0.63
N ASN A 159 8.67 -25.44 -1.43
CA ASN A 159 7.77 -26.09 -2.37
C ASN A 159 8.54 -26.90 -3.44
N HIS A 160 9.70 -26.42 -3.89
CA HIS A 160 10.54 -27.13 -4.85
C HIS A 160 11.29 -28.34 -4.26
N GLU A 161 11.48 -28.40 -2.94
CA GLU A 161 12.07 -29.57 -2.27
C GLU A 161 11.02 -30.66 -2.03
N GLU A 162 9.76 -30.29 -1.78
CA GLU A 162 8.65 -31.24 -1.62
C GLU A 162 8.27 -31.94 -2.94
N GLU A 163 8.35 -31.27 -4.08
CA GLU A 163 8.07 -31.86 -5.41
C GLU A 163 9.13 -32.88 -5.87
N LYS A 164 10.29 -32.94 -5.22
CA LYS A 164 11.40 -33.84 -5.58
C LYS A 164 11.47 -35.12 -4.73
N ASN A 165 10.62 -35.25 -3.72
CA ASN A 165 10.50 -36.42 -2.84
C ASN A 165 9.22 -37.21 -3.16
#